data_AF-A0A9W9CI85-F1
#
_entry.id   AF-A0A9W9CI85-F1
#
_cell.length_a   1.000
_cell.length_b   1.000
_cell.length_c   1.000
_cell.angle_alpha   90.00
_cell.angle_beta   90.00
_cell.angle_gamma   90.00
#
_symmetry.space_group_name_H-M   'P 1'
#
loop_
_entity.id
_entity.type
_entity.pdbx_description
1 polymer ?
#
loop_
_entity_poly.entity_id
_entity_poly.type
_entity_poly.pdbx_seq_one_letter_code
_entity_poly.pdbx_strand_id
1 'polypeptide(L)'
;MHFSTIFAATALVGAAFAEDHTVAVSTKSGDLIFKPDSIKAAEGDTVTFKFWPKNHSIAQAAFASPCQPMANGFWSGFVPTTDTAAVANTTFTYEVKNASAPIWFYCTQGNHCNMGMVGVINPPTSGEKTLAAFKNASEAATGNVSPTSTAGTGGNLTVNGTTTSGSASSSASAPASSTGAASHLTGSVAFAGLTGLFTYFLL
;
A
#
# COMPACT_ATOMS: atom_id res chain seq x y z
N MET A 1 -44.57 -35.01 -32.48
CA MET A 1 -43.10 -34.89 -32.59
C MET A 1 -42.71 -33.57 -31.96
N HIS A 2 -42.14 -33.57 -30.74
CA HIS A 2 -41.72 -32.35 -30.06
C HIS A 2 -40.20 -32.21 -30.21
N PHE A 3 -39.77 -31.20 -30.98
CA PHE A 3 -38.35 -30.87 -31.14
C PHE A 3 -37.98 -29.80 -30.11
N SER A 4 -37.23 -30.20 -29.08
CA SER A 4 -36.61 -29.27 -28.12
C SER A 4 -35.37 -28.66 -28.76
N THR A 5 -35.41 -27.36 -29.06
CA THR A 5 -34.25 -26.58 -29.50
C THR A 5 -33.45 -26.11 -28.29
N ILE A 6 -32.27 -26.69 -28.10
CA ILE A 6 -31.28 -26.23 -27.11
C ILE A 6 -30.52 -25.04 -27.72
N PHE A 7 -30.75 -23.83 -27.19
CA PHE A 7 -29.90 -22.68 -27.49
C PHE A 7 -28.56 -22.86 -26.77
N ALA A 8 -27.51 -23.20 -27.53
CA ALA A 8 -26.14 -23.19 -27.03
C ALA A 8 -25.67 -21.72 -26.92
N ALA A 9 -25.65 -21.17 -25.71
CA ALA A 9 -25.05 -19.88 -25.44
C ALA A 9 -23.52 -20.00 -25.49
N THR A 10 -22.91 -19.42 -26.52
CA THR A 10 -21.45 -19.32 -26.63
C THR A 10 -20.99 -18.21 -25.69
N ALA A 11 -20.42 -18.58 -24.53
CA ALA A 11 -19.81 -17.61 -23.63
C ALA A 11 -18.50 -17.10 -24.27
N LEU A 12 -18.50 -15.83 -24.69
CA LEU A 12 -17.27 -15.11 -25.02
C LEU A 12 -16.49 -14.89 -23.72
N VAL A 13 -15.50 -15.75 -23.47
CA VAL A 13 -14.48 -15.51 -22.44
C VAL A 13 -13.63 -14.35 -22.95
N GLY A 14 -13.87 -13.15 -22.42
CA GLY A 14 -12.99 -12.01 -22.62
C GLY A 14 -11.66 -12.28 -21.92
N ALA A 15 -10.56 -12.23 -22.66
CA ALA A 15 -9.24 -12.21 -22.06
C ALA A 15 -9.07 -10.88 -21.31
N ALA A 16 -8.92 -10.93 -19.99
CA ALA A 16 -8.50 -9.77 -19.21
C ALA A 16 -7.00 -9.55 -19.47
N PHE A 17 -6.66 -8.49 -20.19
CA PHE A 17 -5.29 -8.04 -20.33
C PHE A 17 -4.98 -7.12 -19.15
N ALA A 18 -3.84 -7.33 -18.48
CA ALA A 18 -3.31 -6.39 -17.51
C ALA A 18 -2.85 -5.11 -18.24
N GLU A 19 -3.44 -3.97 -17.93
CA GLU A 19 -3.08 -2.67 -18.50
C GLU A 19 -1.96 -2.00 -17.68
N ASP A 20 -1.11 -1.21 -18.35
CA ASP A 20 -0.12 -0.35 -17.68
C ASP A 20 -0.56 1.12 -17.73
N HIS A 21 -0.84 1.68 -16.57
CA HIS A 21 -1.22 3.08 -16.38
C HIS A 21 0.01 3.91 -16.02
N THR A 22 0.37 4.88 -16.84
CA THR A 22 1.53 5.76 -16.55
C THR A 22 1.13 6.98 -15.72
N VAL A 23 1.85 7.20 -14.62
CA VAL A 23 1.84 8.46 -13.85
C VAL A 23 3.17 9.18 -14.02
N ALA A 24 3.13 10.41 -14.51
CA ALA A 24 4.27 11.31 -14.41
C ALA A 24 4.39 11.83 -12.98
N VAL A 25 5.57 11.65 -12.37
CA VAL A 25 5.96 12.28 -11.12
C VAL A 25 6.67 13.57 -11.50
N SER A 26 6.05 14.71 -11.21
CA SER A 26 6.46 16.03 -11.70
C SER A 26 6.24 16.23 -13.20
N THR A 27 6.66 17.39 -13.71
CA THR A 27 6.66 17.74 -15.13
C THR A 27 8.07 18.10 -15.57
N LYS A 28 8.27 18.31 -16.88
CA LYS A 28 9.53 18.87 -17.43
C LYS A 28 10.04 20.10 -16.68
N SER A 29 9.14 20.91 -16.12
CA SER A 29 9.45 22.14 -15.39
C SER A 29 9.81 21.89 -13.91
N GLY A 30 9.62 20.69 -13.39
CA GLY A 30 9.84 20.37 -11.97
C GLY A 30 8.65 20.70 -11.07
N ASP A 31 7.41 20.65 -11.59
CA ASP A 31 6.20 20.98 -10.82
C ASP A 31 5.90 19.96 -9.71
N LEU A 32 5.27 20.39 -8.62
CA LEU A 32 4.94 19.54 -7.47
C LEU A 32 3.61 18.80 -7.65
N ILE A 33 3.51 17.99 -8.71
CA ILE A 33 2.28 17.26 -9.06
C ILE A 33 2.54 15.82 -9.46
N PHE A 34 1.50 14.99 -9.36
CA PHE A 34 1.39 13.73 -10.10
C PHE A 34 0.46 13.96 -11.30
N LYS A 35 0.78 13.37 -12.46
CA LYS A 35 -0.03 13.55 -13.67
C LYS A 35 -0.25 12.22 -14.43
N PRO A 36 -1.49 11.69 -14.49
CA PRO A 36 -2.65 12.15 -13.72
C PRO A 36 -2.45 11.94 -12.20
N ASP A 37 -3.14 12.73 -11.39
CA ASP A 37 -3.19 12.59 -9.93
C ASP A 37 -4.30 11.63 -9.46
N SER A 38 -5.16 11.21 -10.39
CA SER A 38 -6.20 10.21 -10.17
C SER A 38 -6.26 9.20 -11.30
N ILE A 39 -6.23 7.91 -10.97
CA ILE A 39 -6.30 6.80 -11.94
C ILE A 39 -7.42 5.84 -11.53
N LYS A 40 -8.06 5.23 -12.53
CA LYS A 40 -8.86 4.01 -12.36
C LYS A 40 -8.12 2.85 -13.01
N ALA A 41 -7.94 1.75 -12.28
CA ALA A 41 -7.19 0.58 -12.71
C ALA A 41 -7.86 -0.69 -12.20
N ALA A 42 -7.91 -1.74 -13.02
CA ALA A 42 -8.46 -3.04 -12.66
C ALA A 42 -7.48 -3.84 -11.78
N GLU A 43 -7.95 -4.93 -11.17
CA GLU A 43 -7.05 -5.86 -10.48
C GLU A 43 -6.12 -6.54 -11.50
N GLY A 44 -4.84 -6.60 -11.17
CA GLY A 44 -3.78 -7.08 -12.06
C GLY A 44 -3.18 -6.02 -12.98
N ASP A 45 -3.78 -4.83 -13.10
CA ASP A 45 -3.16 -3.71 -13.79
C ASP A 45 -1.91 -3.23 -13.06
N THR A 46 -0.99 -2.63 -13.79
CA THR A 46 0.19 -1.98 -13.25
C THR A 46 0.05 -0.47 -13.33
N VAL A 47 0.52 0.24 -12.30
CA VAL A 47 0.71 1.69 -12.33
C VAL A 47 2.21 1.98 -12.35
N THR A 48 2.68 2.53 -13.47
CA THR A 48 4.09 2.87 -13.68
C THR A 48 4.33 4.36 -13.47
N PHE A 49 5.15 4.68 -12.48
CA PHE A 49 5.55 6.03 -12.15
C PHE A 49 6.87 6.40 -12.81
N LYS A 50 6.87 7.51 -13.58
CA LYS A 50 8.02 8.03 -14.33
C LYS A 50 8.42 9.40 -13.82
N PHE A 51 9.69 9.56 -13.44
CA PHE A 51 10.16 10.73 -12.70
C PHE A 51 10.75 11.78 -13.62
N TRP A 52 10.19 12.99 -13.60
CA TRP A 52 10.76 14.19 -14.21
C TRP A 52 11.79 14.86 -13.28
N PRO A 53 12.52 15.90 -13.73
CA PRO A 53 13.51 16.64 -12.96
C PRO A 53 13.16 16.95 -11.52
N LYS A 54 14.22 17.32 -10.79
CA LYS A 54 14.27 17.53 -9.33
C LYS A 54 14.35 16.19 -8.60
N ASN A 55 14.12 16.23 -7.29
CA ASN A 55 14.06 15.02 -6.48
C ASN A 55 12.63 14.77 -6.07
N HIS A 56 12.11 13.61 -6.41
CA HIS A 56 10.76 13.21 -6.06
C HIS A 56 10.75 11.78 -5.55
N SER A 57 9.65 11.39 -4.94
CA SER A 57 9.43 10.09 -4.35
C SER A 57 7.94 9.79 -4.33
N ILE A 58 7.58 8.55 -4.02
CA ILE A 58 6.21 8.13 -3.85
C ILE A 58 6.15 7.16 -2.68
N ALA A 59 5.34 7.51 -1.69
CA ALA A 59 4.98 6.64 -0.59
C ALA A 59 3.47 6.48 -0.53
N GLN A 60 3.01 5.29 -0.14
CA GLN A 60 1.61 5.07 0.17
C GLN A 60 1.25 5.73 1.52
N ALA A 61 0.07 6.32 1.59
CA ALA A 61 -0.50 6.90 2.80
C ALA A 61 -1.92 6.35 3.05
N ALA A 62 -2.37 6.44 4.30
CA ALA A 62 -3.79 6.29 4.59
C ALA A 62 -4.51 7.61 4.32
N PHE A 63 -5.77 7.54 3.86
CA PHE A 63 -6.57 8.75 3.63
C PHE A 63 -6.62 9.68 4.85
N ALA A 64 -6.70 9.11 6.06
CA ALA A 64 -6.82 9.85 7.31
C ALA A 64 -5.52 10.53 7.76
N SER A 65 -4.38 10.18 7.15
CA SER A 65 -3.06 10.68 7.54
C SER A 65 -2.21 10.94 6.29
N PRO A 66 -2.55 11.95 5.46
CA PRO A 66 -1.68 12.37 4.38
C PRO A 66 -0.30 12.79 4.91
N CYS A 67 0.71 12.71 4.05
CA CYS A 67 2.10 13.04 4.38
C CYS A 67 2.75 12.17 5.47
N GLN A 68 2.11 11.04 5.80
CA GLN A 68 2.62 10.03 6.73
C GLN A 68 2.64 8.66 6.03
N PRO A 69 3.72 7.87 6.20
CA PRO A 69 3.83 6.58 5.53
C PRO A 69 2.84 5.58 6.13
N MET A 70 2.10 4.89 5.27
CA MET A 70 1.26 3.78 5.69
C MET A 70 2.14 2.59 6.11
N ALA A 71 1.81 1.95 7.23
CA ALA A 71 2.46 0.71 7.64
C ALA A 71 2.27 -0.37 6.56
N ASN A 72 3.36 -1.05 6.17
CA ASN A 72 3.39 -2.00 5.06
C ASN A 72 2.96 -1.42 3.69
N GLY A 73 2.92 -0.09 3.56
CA GLY A 73 2.67 0.58 2.30
C GLY A 73 3.87 0.49 1.37
N PHE A 74 3.67 0.85 0.11
CA PHE A 74 4.76 0.90 -0.84
C PHE A 74 5.64 2.16 -0.70
N TRP A 75 6.88 2.04 -1.16
CA TRP A 75 7.88 3.10 -1.11
C TRP A 75 8.84 3.03 -2.31
N SER A 76 8.88 4.08 -3.14
CA SER A 76 9.78 4.14 -4.30
C SER A 76 11.23 4.44 -3.94
N GLY A 77 11.49 5.03 -2.77
CA GLY A 77 12.74 5.77 -2.56
C GLY A 77 12.72 7.14 -3.23
N PHE A 78 13.79 7.90 -3.03
CA PHE A 78 14.02 9.16 -3.74
C PHE A 78 14.64 8.91 -5.11
N VAL A 79 14.11 9.57 -6.13
CA VAL A 79 14.59 9.51 -7.52
C VAL A 79 14.98 10.91 -7.97
N PRO A 80 16.26 11.30 -7.77
CA PRO A 80 16.77 12.58 -8.25
C PRO A 80 17.13 12.50 -9.73
N THR A 81 16.71 13.50 -10.51
CA THR A 81 17.14 13.70 -11.89
C THR A 81 17.24 15.19 -12.23
N THR A 82 18.12 15.55 -13.15
CA THR A 82 18.28 16.92 -13.65
C THR A 82 17.86 17.09 -15.11
N ASP A 83 17.52 15.99 -15.80
CA ASP A 83 17.21 15.99 -17.24
C ASP A 83 15.80 16.53 -17.52
N THR A 84 15.70 17.71 -18.11
CA THR A 84 14.42 18.35 -18.46
C THR A 84 13.83 17.89 -19.79
N ALA A 85 14.58 17.11 -20.58
CA ALA A 85 14.16 16.59 -21.88
C ALA A 85 13.56 15.17 -21.77
N ALA A 86 14.05 14.36 -20.83
CA ALA A 86 13.58 12.99 -20.60
C ALA A 86 13.27 12.70 -19.12
N VAL A 87 12.46 11.68 -18.88
CA VAL A 87 12.27 11.13 -17.53
C VAL A 87 13.52 10.36 -17.09
N ALA A 88 13.72 10.21 -15.79
CA ALA A 88 14.80 9.39 -15.23
C ALA A 88 14.77 7.95 -15.77
N ASN A 89 15.94 7.32 -15.84
CA ASN A 89 16.07 5.88 -16.09
C ASN A 89 15.64 5.01 -14.88
N THR A 90 14.95 5.62 -13.92
CA THR A 90 14.37 4.96 -12.76
C THR A 90 12.86 5.09 -12.83
N THR A 91 12.17 3.96 -12.70
CA THR A 91 10.71 3.89 -12.62
C THR A 91 10.30 3.07 -11.41
N PHE A 92 9.20 3.45 -10.79
CA PHE A 92 8.56 2.66 -9.74
C PHE A 92 7.26 2.08 -10.29
N THR A 93 7.00 0.79 -10.11
CA THR A 93 5.76 0.16 -10.53
C THR A 93 5.02 -0.44 -9.34
N TYR A 94 3.69 -0.36 -9.39
CA TYR A 94 2.80 -0.96 -8.40
C TYR A 94 1.72 -1.76 -9.13
N GLU A 95 1.59 -3.05 -8.79
CA GLU A 95 0.50 -3.90 -9.26
C GLU A 95 -0.75 -3.69 -8.39
N VAL A 96 -1.88 -3.41 -9.01
CA VAL A 96 -3.15 -3.22 -8.33
C VAL A 96 -3.70 -4.57 -7.88
N LYS A 97 -3.57 -4.84 -6.58
CA LYS A 97 -4.00 -6.12 -5.98
C LYS A 97 -5.47 -6.16 -5.56
N ASN A 98 -6.07 -4.99 -5.36
CA ASN A 98 -7.48 -4.85 -4.97
C ASN A 98 -8.02 -3.56 -5.59
N ALA A 99 -8.86 -3.67 -6.62
CA ALA A 99 -9.37 -2.50 -7.33
C ALA A 99 -10.48 -1.78 -6.58
N SER A 100 -11.09 -2.44 -5.59
CA SER A 100 -12.14 -1.85 -4.74
C SER A 100 -11.59 -1.03 -3.58
N ALA A 101 -10.28 -1.11 -3.32
CA ALA A 101 -9.61 -0.37 -2.25
C ALA A 101 -8.87 0.86 -2.83
N PRO A 102 -9.27 2.09 -2.46
CA PRO A 102 -8.53 3.29 -2.87
C PRO A 102 -7.11 3.30 -2.30
N ILE A 103 -6.15 3.62 -3.14
CA ILE A 103 -4.73 3.68 -2.77
C ILE A 103 -4.28 5.13 -2.87
N TRP A 104 -4.03 5.74 -1.72
CA TRP A 104 -3.59 7.13 -1.59
C TRP A 104 -2.06 7.18 -1.51
N PHE A 105 -1.46 8.16 -2.17
CA PHE A 105 -0.01 8.31 -2.19
C PHE A 105 0.42 9.77 -2.23
N TYR A 106 1.68 10.02 -1.88
CA TYR A 106 2.24 11.36 -1.75
C TYR A 106 3.73 11.38 -2.03
N CYS A 107 4.26 12.58 -2.32
CA CYS A 107 5.69 12.81 -2.40
C CYS A 107 6.26 13.21 -1.05
N THR A 108 7.27 12.46 -0.58
CA THR A 108 7.88 12.65 0.74
C THR A 108 9.02 13.67 0.75
N GLN A 109 9.37 14.24 -0.41
CA GLN A 109 10.46 15.21 -0.52
C GLN A 109 10.08 16.53 0.14
N GLY A 110 10.89 16.99 1.10
CA GLY A 110 10.73 18.31 1.74
C GLY A 110 9.29 18.55 2.18
N ASN A 111 8.69 19.65 1.74
CA ASN A 111 7.28 19.98 1.98
C ASN A 111 6.36 19.65 0.79
N HIS A 112 6.77 18.82 -0.18
CA HIS A 112 5.99 18.60 -1.42
C HIS A 112 4.58 18.09 -1.13
N CYS A 113 4.40 17.18 -0.18
CA CYS A 113 3.07 16.73 0.23
C CYS A 113 2.23 17.84 0.86
N ASN A 114 2.84 18.69 1.71
CA ASN A 114 2.18 19.87 2.28
C ASN A 114 1.90 20.95 1.23
N MET A 115 2.53 20.89 0.06
CA MET A 115 2.22 21.72 -1.10
C MET A 115 1.20 21.04 -2.04
N GLY A 116 0.57 19.95 -1.59
CA GLY A 116 -0.50 19.28 -2.31
C GLY A 116 -0.04 18.26 -3.35
N MET A 117 1.23 17.81 -3.30
CA MET A 117 1.74 16.74 -4.17
C MET A 117 1.28 15.37 -3.67
N VAL A 118 0.01 15.07 -3.95
CA VAL A 118 -0.69 13.84 -3.58
C VAL A 118 -1.47 13.27 -4.75
N GLY A 119 -1.80 11.98 -4.70
CA GLY A 119 -2.61 11.33 -5.72
C GLY A 119 -3.34 10.09 -5.20
N VAL A 120 -4.16 9.50 -6.07
CA VAL A 120 -5.00 8.34 -5.74
C VAL A 120 -5.19 7.38 -6.92
N ILE A 121 -5.05 6.08 -6.66
CA ILE A 121 -5.53 5.02 -7.56
C ILE A 121 -6.87 4.53 -7.02
N ASN A 122 -7.84 4.37 -7.91
CA ASN A 122 -9.21 3.93 -7.62
C ASN A 122 -9.89 4.77 -6.52
N PRO A 123 -10.05 6.10 -6.73
CA PRO A 123 -10.78 6.92 -5.76
C PRO A 123 -12.23 6.42 -5.58
N PRO A 124 -12.82 6.59 -4.39
CA PRO A 124 -14.24 6.37 -4.18
C PRO A 124 -15.09 7.16 -5.17
N THR A 125 -16.14 6.53 -5.69
CA THR A 125 -17.10 7.20 -6.59
C THR A 125 -18.16 8.01 -5.84
N SER A 126 -18.20 7.90 -4.52
CA SER A 126 -19.14 8.60 -3.64
C SER A 126 -18.56 8.79 -2.24
N GLY A 127 -19.20 9.64 -1.44
CA GLY A 127 -18.78 9.96 -0.07
C GLY A 127 -17.72 11.06 -0.01
N GLU A 128 -17.22 11.30 1.20
CA GLU A 128 -16.36 12.45 1.52
C GLU A 128 -14.88 12.21 1.22
N LYS A 129 -14.48 10.95 0.99
CA LYS A 129 -13.09 10.55 0.73
C LYS A 129 -12.67 10.84 -0.71
N THR A 130 -12.57 12.12 -1.05
CA THR A 130 -12.21 12.61 -2.39
C THR A 130 -10.73 13.00 -2.46
N LEU A 131 -10.18 13.10 -3.68
CA LEU A 131 -8.83 13.62 -3.87
C LEU A 131 -8.69 15.06 -3.38
N ALA A 132 -9.71 15.89 -3.57
CA ALA A 132 -9.73 17.25 -3.02
C ALA A 132 -9.64 17.25 -1.49
N ALA A 133 -10.40 16.37 -0.81
CA ALA A 133 -10.31 16.24 0.64
C ALA A 133 -8.93 15.74 1.11
N PHE A 134 -8.34 14.78 0.40
CA PHE A 134 -6.99 14.28 0.70
C PHE A 134 -5.93 15.37 0.53
N LYS A 135 -6.03 16.17 -0.55
CA LYS A 135 -5.13 17.30 -0.81
C LYS A 135 -5.28 18.42 0.24
N ASN A 136 -6.51 18.81 0.58
CA ASN A 136 -6.73 19.81 1.63
C ASN A 136 -6.15 19.35 2.98
N ALA A 137 -6.32 18.07 3.31
CA ALA A 137 -5.74 17.50 4.52
C ALA A 137 -4.20 17.42 4.47
N SER A 138 -3.61 17.21 3.28
CA SER A 138 -2.15 17.19 3.11
C SER A 138 -1.54 18.58 3.30
N GLU A 139 -2.18 19.61 2.76
CA GLU A 139 -1.78 21.01 2.93
C GLU A 139 -1.83 21.46 4.40
N ALA A 140 -2.77 20.91 5.18
CA ALA A 140 -2.89 21.16 6.61
C ALA A 140 -2.01 20.27 7.50
N ALA A 141 -1.28 19.29 6.95
CA ALA A 141 -0.48 18.37 7.75
C ALA A 141 0.75 19.08 8.36
N THR A 142 1.08 18.74 9.61
CA THR A 142 2.18 19.38 10.37
C THR A 142 3.59 19.00 9.87
N GLY A 143 3.70 17.97 9.01
CA GLY A 143 4.98 17.54 8.45
C GLY A 143 4.83 16.58 7.28
N ASN A 144 5.97 16.18 6.73
CA ASN A 144 6.09 15.23 5.63
C ASN A 144 7.16 14.20 5.97
N VAL A 145 6.74 12.95 6.15
CA VAL A 145 7.60 11.89 6.68
C VAL A 145 7.90 10.90 5.57
N SER A 146 9.17 10.49 5.44
CA SER A 146 9.54 9.44 4.49
C SER A 146 9.49 8.06 5.17
N PRO A 147 9.06 6.99 4.46
CA PRO A 147 9.23 5.63 4.94
C PRO A 147 10.70 5.31 5.28
N THR A 148 10.90 4.48 6.30
CA THR A 148 12.23 3.93 6.66
C THR A 148 12.51 2.57 6.03
N SER A 149 11.53 2.01 5.30
CA SER A 149 11.69 0.76 4.54
C SER A 149 12.64 0.94 3.36
N THR A 150 13.14 -0.17 2.83
CA THR A 150 13.97 -0.19 1.63
C THR A 150 13.22 0.39 0.43
N ALA A 151 13.92 1.12 -0.45
CA ALA A 151 13.34 1.57 -1.71
C ALA A 151 12.89 0.36 -2.56
N GLY A 152 11.73 0.49 -3.21
CA GLY A 152 11.08 -0.62 -3.91
C GLY A 152 10.19 -1.49 -3.02
N THR A 153 10.09 -1.25 -1.70
CA THR A 153 9.15 -1.98 -0.85
C THR A 153 7.71 -1.82 -1.35
N GLY A 154 6.95 -2.92 -1.39
CA GLY A 154 5.53 -2.91 -1.77
C GLY A 154 5.26 -2.73 -3.28
N GLY A 155 6.31 -2.66 -4.10
CA GLY A 155 6.22 -2.59 -5.55
C GLY A 155 7.54 -3.01 -6.20
N ASN A 156 7.93 -2.33 -7.27
CA ASN A 156 9.15 -2.62 -7.98
C ASN A 156 9.88 -1.35 -8.40
N LEU A 157 11.17 -1.27 -8.07
CA LEU A 157 12.04 -0.19 -8.51
C LEU A 157 12.93 -0.71 -9.63
N THR A 158 12.75 -0.17 -10.83
CA THR A 158 13.59 -0.47 -11.99
C THR A 158 14.57 0.66 -12.19
N VAL A 159 15.88 0.37 -12.20
CA VAL A 159 16.97 1.33 -12.43
C VAL A 159 17.80 0.86 -13.60
N ASN A 160 17.92 1.65 -14.66
CA ASN A 160 18.63 1.28 -15.90
C ASN A 160 18.20 -0.11 -16.44
N GLY A 161 16.91 -0.41 -16.39
CA GLY A 161 16.35 -1.70 -16.82
C GLY A 161 16.59 -2.87 -15.86
N THR A 162 17.23 -2.65 -14.71
CA THR A 162 17.42 -3.67 -13.66
C THR A 162 16.39 -3.48 -12.57
N THR A 163 15.65 -4.55 -12.31
CA THR A 163 14.43 -4.56 -11.50
C THR A 163 14.72 -5.06 -10.08
N THR A 164 14.35 -4.29 -9.05
CA THR A 164 14.52 -4.66 -7.64
C THR A 164 13.20 -4.50 -6.88
N SER A 165 12.73 -5.57 -6.24
CA SER A 165 11.59 -5.52 -5.32
C SER A 165 12.08 -5.52 -3.88
N GLY A 166 11.60 -4.57 -3.07
CA GLY A 166 11.80 -4.59 -1.63
C GLY A 166 10.74 -5.49 -0.98
N SER A 167 11.17 -6.50 -0.22
CA SER A 167 10.24 -7.21 0.66
C SER A 167 9.75 -6.25 1.75
N ALA A 168 8.44 -6.18 1.98
CA ALA A 168 7.93 -5.57 3.20
C ALA A 168 8.38 -6.45 4.37
N SER A 169 9.25 -5.94 5.23
CA SER A 169 9.66 -6.65 6.43
C SER A 169 8.44 -6.84 7.33
N SER A 170 7.85 -8.04 7.30
CA SER A 170 6.94 -8.48 8.32
C SER A 170 7.72 -8.72 9.60
N SER A 171 7.69 -7.77 10.55
CA SER A 171 8.06 -8.05 11.93
C SER A 171 6.97 -8.93 12.55
N ALA A 172 6.97 -10.22 12.20
CA ALA A 172 6.21 -11.24 12.89
C ALA A 172 7.06 -11.75 14.06
N SER A 173 6.80 -11.25 15.27
CA SER A 173 7.27 -11.90 16.48
C SER A 173 6.48 -13.20 16.67
N ALA A 174 7.02 -14.31 16.16
CA ALA A 174 6.49 -15.64 16.46
C ALA A 174 6.93 -16.06 17.88
N PRO A 175 6.04 -16.59 18.74
CA PRO A 175 6.47 -17.28 19.94
C PRO A 175 7.11 -18.62 19.55
N ALA A 176 8.29 -18.89 20.10
CA ALA A 176 8.96 -20.17 19.94
C ALA A 176 8.10 -21.28 20.57
N SER A 177 7.55 -22.16 19.73
CA SER A 177 6.93 -23.41 20.16
C SER A 177 7.93 -24.54 19.88
N SER A 178 8.67 -24.96 20.91
CA SER A 178 9.49 -26.16 20.87
C SER A 178 8.65 -27.38 21.24
N THR A 179 8.42 -28.28 20.28
CA THR A 179 7.91 -29.62 20.48
C THR A 179 9.03 -30.57 20.90
N GLY A 180 8.84 -31.30 22.00
CA GLY A 180 9.74 -32.40 22.38
C GLY A 180 9.24 -33.10 23.64
N ALA A 181 8.55 -34.23 23.45
CA ALA A 181 7.87 -35.02 24.46
C ALA A 181 8.83 -35.71 25.46
N ALA A 182 8.39 -35.81 26.72
CA ALA A 182 8.63 -36.99 27.55
C ALA A 182 7.48 -37.12 28.56
N SER A 183 6.72 -38.19 28.37
CA SER A 183 5.75 -38.82 29.28
C SER A 183 6.26 -38.94 30.72
N HIS A 184 5.36 -38.85 31.72
CA HIS A 184 5.12 -39.90 32.72
C HIS A 184 3.90 -39.53 33.60
N LEU A 185 2.92 -40.46 33.63
CA LEU A 185 2.01 -40.87 34.71
C LEU A 185 2.06 -40.01 36.01
N THR A 186 0.97 -39.63 36.68
CA THR A 186 -0.11 -40.51 37.19
C THR A 186 -1.15 -39.65 37.96
N GLY A 187 -2.43 -40.05 37.92
CA GLY A 187 -3.43 -39.87 39.00
C GLY A 187 -4.04 -38.47 39.18
N SER A 188 -5.23 -38.18 38.65
CA SER A 188 -6.58 -38.56 39.13
C SER A 188 -7.12 -37.70 40.29
N VAL A 189 -8.29 -37.08 39.99
CA VAL A 189 -9.43 -36.69 40.86
C VAL A 189 -9.18 -35.58 41.92
N ALA A 190 -10.09 -34.66 42.26
CA ALA A 190 -11.45 -34.31 41.86
C ALA A 190 -11.86 -32.99 42.58
N PHE A 191 -12.75 -32.23 41.94
CA PHE A 191 -13.88 -31.44 42.48
C PHE A 191 -13.77 -30.54 43.73
N ALA A 192 -14.09 -29.25 43.50
CA ALA A 192 -15.15 -28.42 44.12
C ALA A 192 -15.29 -28.26 45.66
N GLY A 193 -15.48 -26.99 46.08
CA GLY A 193 -16.03 -26.55 47.39
C GLY A 193 -15.19 -25.40 47.98
N LEU A 194 -15.59 -24.13 47.94
CA LEU A 194 -16.60 -23.39 48.72
C LEU A 194 -16.38 -23.44 50.26
N THR A 195 -16.52 -22.27 50.90
CA THR A 195 -16.33 -21.91 52.33
C THR A 195 -14.86 -21.62 52.69
N GLY A 196 -14.44 -20.49 53.28
CA GLY A 196 -15.10 -19.56 54.19
C GLY A 196 -14.55 -19.80 55.60
N LEU A 197 -13.69 -18.93 56.13
CA LEU A 197 -13.73 -18.48 57.54
C LEU A 197 -12.62 -17.46 57.87
N PHE A 198 -13.05 -16.49 58.67
CA PHE A 198 -12.30 -15.52 59.49
C PHE A 198 -11.24 -16.15 60.41
N THR A 199 -10.14 -15.43 60.67
CA THR A 199 -9.58 -15.04 61.99
C THR A 199 -8.19 -14.40 61.75
N TYR A 200 -7.99 -13.10 61.96
CA TYR A 200 -7.55 -12.41 63.20
C TYR A 200 -6.31 -13.01 63.88
N PHE A 201 -5.16 -12.33 63.79
CA PHE A 201 -4.27 -12.11 64.95
C PHE A 201 -3.41 -10.86 64.71
N LEU A 202 -3.51 -9.90 65.64
CA LEU A 202 -2.66 -8.72 65.76
C LEU A 202 -1.24 -9.10 66.18
N LEU A 203 -0.30 -8.29 65.70
CA LEU A 203 0.65 -7.58 66.55
C LEU A 203 0.41 -6.08 66.35
#